data_AF-A0A829HTK7-F1
#
_entry.id   AF-A0A829HTK7-F1
#
_cell.length_a   1.000
_cell.length_b   1.000
_cell.length_c   1.000
_cell.angle_alpha   90.00
_cell.angle_beta   90.00
_cell.angle_gamma   90.00
#
_symmetry.space_group_name_H-M   'P 1'
#
loop_
_entity.id
_entity.type
_entity.pdbx_description
1 polymer ?
#
loop_
_entity_poly.entity_id
_entity_poly.type
_entity_poly.pdbx_seq_one_letter_code
_entity_poly.pdbx_strand_id
1 'polypeptide(L)'
;MALWKRERSDSEMNSDSNHLSLEAQEDDVWGAPPPDATTLMQRVHWLRKQPVDSYQPEDLRVLISQGVGLSILMPVVLGRLRKDPLLEGDFYPGDVLSAVLRVSSTYWEDNPIQRAELEAIISGIDSQNLAAAIETFRKTNLTL
;
A
#
# COMPACT_ATOMS: atom_id res chain seq x y z
N MET A 1 33.24 21.85 -8.90
CA MET A 1 32.59 22.18 -7.62
C MET A 1 31.15 21.67 -7.67
N ALA A 2 30.84 20.73 -6.76
CA ALA A 2 29.50 20.23 -6.41
C ALA A 2 28.59 19.64 -7.52
N LEU A 3 28.99 18.49 -8.07
CA LEU A 3 28.11 17.51 -8.73
C LEU A 3 27.60 16.49 -7.69
N TRP A 4 26.72 16.90 -6.77
CA TRP A 4 26.13 15.98 -5.77
C TRP A 4 24.60 15.89 -5.82
N LYS A 5 23.93 16.52 -6.79
CA LYS A 5 22.55 16.16 -7.17
C LYS A 5 22.55 14.96 -8.14
N ARG A 6 23.22 13.88 -7.74
CA ARG A 6 23.06 12.58 -8.38
C ARG A 6 21.77 12.01 -7.81
N GLU A 7 20.81 11.67 -8.66
CA GLU A 7 19.50 11.13 -8.32
C GLU A 7 19.55 10.30 -7.03
N ARG A 8 19.00 10.85 -5.94
CA ARG A 8 18.53 10.00 -4.84
C ARG A 8 17.48 9.09 -5.47
N SER A 9 17.67 7.78 -5.36
CA SER A 9 16.68 6.82 -5.82
C SER A 9 15.32 7.18 -5.22
N ASP A 10 14.23 7.12 -5.98
CA ASP A 10 12.88 7.42 -5.47
C ASP A 10 12.57 6.60 -4.21
N SER A 11 13.18 5.42 -4.07
CA SER A 11 13.13 4.56 -2.88
C SER A 11 13.81 5.14 -1.62
N GLU A 12 14.89 5.90 -1.74
CA GLU A 12 15.56 6.55 -0.61
C GLU A 12 14.84 7.84 -0.19
N MET A 13 14.33 8.59 -1.17
CA MET A 13 13.58 9.82 -0.91
C MET A 13 12.21 9.55 -0.28
N ASN A 14 11.58 8.40 -0.60
CA ASN A 14 10.33 7.97 0.04
C ASN A 14 10.52 7.48 1.49
N SER A 15 11.73 7.01 1.85
CA SER A 15 12.03 6.63 3.25
C SER A 15 12.12 7.84 4.16
N ASP A 16 12.61 8.98 3.66
CA ASP A 16 12.81 10.19 4.45
C ASP A 16 11.49 10.85 4.86
N SER A 17 10.42 10.72 4.06
CA SER A 17 9.15 11.43 4.26
C SER A 17 8.10 10.67 5.07
N ASN A 18 8.34 9.40 5.44
CA ASN A 18 7.32 8.58 6.13
C ASN A 18 6.91 9.09 7.52
N HIS A 19 7.68 10.01 8.11
CA HIS A 19 7.31 10.73 9.34
C HIS A 19 6.21 11.78 9.13
N LEU A 20 5.85 12.06 7.87
CA LEU A 20 4.75 12.93 7.47
C LEU A 20 3.48 12.12 7.20
N SER A 21 2.33 12.80 7.25
CA SER A 21 1.03 12.21 6.93
C SER A 21 0.77 12.16 5.43
N LEU A 22 -0.22 11.37 5.00
CA LEU A 22 -0.64 11.34 3.60
C LEU A 22 -1.06 12.73 3.10
N GLU A 23 -1.87 13.47 3.88
CA GLU A 23 -2.28 14.84 3.49
C GLU A 23 -1.08 15.76 3.22
N ALA A 24 -0.04 15.67 4.06
CA ALA A 24 1.15 16.50 3.92
C ALA A 24 2.03 16.08 2.73
N GLN A 25 2.10 14.79 2.42
CA GLN A 25 2.87 14.29 1.29
C GLN A 25 2.17 14.53 -0.06
N GLU A 26 0.84 14.47 -0.08
CA GLU A 26 0.02 14.69 -1.28
C GLU A 26 -0.31 16.17 -1.51
N ASP A 27 -0.04 17.05 -0.53
CA ASP A 27 -0.51 18.44 -0.49
C ASP A 27 -2.05 18.52 -0.68
N ASP A 28 -2.78 17.55 -0.13
CA ASP A 28 -4.23 17.37 -0.28
C ASP A 28 -4.93 17.17 1.07
N VAL A 29 -5.57 18.25 1.55
CA VAL A 29 -6.25 18.30 2.85
C VAL A 29 -7.76 18.13 2.68
N TRP A 30 -8.31 17.03 3.20
CA TRP A 30 -9.73 16.70 3.03
C TRP A 30 -10.66 17.42 4.02
N GLY A 31 -10.12 18.02 5.09
CA GLY A 31 -10.91 18.66 6.14
C GLY A 31 -11.57 17.66 7.10
N ALA A 32 -12.73 18.02 7.65
CA ALA A 32 -13.50 17.13 8.53
C ALA A 32 -14.32 16.12 7.70
N PRO A 33 -14.52 14.89 8.18
CA PRO A 33 -15.43 13.96 7.50
C PRO A 33 -16.86 14.54 7.45
N PRO A 34 -17.66 14.19 6.43
CA PRO A 34 -19.07 14.59 6.35
C PRO A 34 -19.86 14.22 7.63
N PRO A 35 -20.92 14.97 7.99
CA PRO A 35 -21.71 14.69 9.20
C PRO A 35 -22.36 13.29 9.23
N ASP A 36 -22.63 12.72 8.06
CA ASP A 36 -23.22 11.39 7.86
C ASP A 36 -22.15 10.32 7.53
N ALA A 37 -20.87 10.63 7.72
CA ALA A 37 -19.77 9.72 7.44
C ALA A 37 -19.87 8.43 8.25
N THR A 38 -19.75 7.29 7.56
CA THR A 38 -19.65 5.97 8.20
C THR A 38 -18.38 5.88 9.06
N THR A 39 -18.33 4.91 9.99
CA THR A 39 -17.13 4.64 10.81
C THR A 39 -15.88 4.40 9.95
N LEU A 40 -16.02 3.74 8.79
CA LEU A 40 -14.91 3.52 7.87
C LEU A 40 -14.40 4.84 7.27
N MET A 41 -15.31 5.71 6.81
CA MET A 41 -14.94 7.03 6.29
C MET A 41 -14.24 7.86 7.38
N GLN A 42 -14.78 7.88 8.60
CA GLN A 42 -14.15 8.57 9.72
C GLN A 42 -12.74 8.04 10.00
N ARG A 43 -12.55 6.71 9.98
CA ARG A 43 -11.24 6.08 10.15
C ARG A 43 -10.27 6.49 9.05
N VAL A 44 -10.68 6.49 7.79
CA VAL A 44 -9.83 6.92 6.65
C VAL A 44 -9.44 8.40 6.79
N HIS A 45 -10.38 9.29 7.09
CA HIS A 45 -10.09 10.72 7.31
C HIS A 45 -9.12 10.94 8.47
N TRP A 46 -9.25 10.17 9.55
CA TRP A 46 -8.34 10.25 10.69
C TRP A 46 -6.94 9.73 10.34
N LEU A 47 -6.86 8.59 9.64
CA LEU A 47 -5.60 7.97 9.24
C LEU A 47 -4.78 8.85 8.30
N ARG A 48 -5.43 9.53 7.34
CA ARG A 48 -4.74 10.46 6.41
C ARG A 48 -3.95 11.56 7.11
N LYS A 49 -4.26 11.86 8.38
CA LYS A 49 -3.61 12.87 9.21
C LYS A 49 -2.50 12.32 10.11
N GLN A 50 -2.37 11.00 10.21
CA GLN A 50 -1.31 10.38 10.99
C GLN A 50 -0.05 10.19 10.15
N PRO A 51 1.15 10.23 10.76
CA PRO A 51 2.39 9.86 10.09
C PRO A 51 2.34 8.47 9.47
N VAL A 52 2.87 8.30 8.26
CA VAL A 52 2.86 7.00 7.55
C VAL A 52 3.65 5.93 8.30
N ASP A 53 4.74 6.30 8.98
CA ASP A 53 5.56 5.40 9.78
C ASP A 53 4.84 4.87 11.04
N SER A 54 3.78 5.53 11.49
CA SER A 54 2.98 5.12 12.65
C SER A 54 1.97 4.02 12.33
N TYR A 55 1.66 3.79 11.04
CA TYR A 55 0.61 2.87 10.62
C TYR A 55 0.89 1.43 11.04
N GLN A 56 -0.12 0.83 11.67
CA GLN A 56 -0.19 -0.60 11.93
C GLN A 56 -0.60 -1.36 10.67
N PRO A 57 -0.39 -2.69 10.61
CA PRO A 57 -0.83 -3.51 9.47
C PRO A 57 -2.30 -3.29 9.09
N GLU A 58 -3.18 -3.19 10.07
CA GLU A 58 -4.61 -2.92 9.86
C GLU A 58 -4.86 -1.56 9.20
N ASP A 59 -4.09 -0.52 9.56
CA ASP A 59 -4.26 0.81 8.97
C ASP A 59 -3.87 0.82 7.50
N LEU A 60 -2.77 0.14 7.15
CA LEU A 60 -2.36 -0.08 5.77
C LEU A 60 -3.44 -0.86 5.01
N ARG A 61 -3.96 -1.95 5.59
CA ARG A 61 -5.02 -2.77 5.00
C ARG A 61 -6.27 -1.93 4.72
N VAL A 62 -6.71 -1.12 5.67
CA VAL A 62 -7.88 -0.23 5.53
C VAL A 62 -7.66 0.77 4.40
N LEU A 63 -6.56 1.53 4.40
CA LEU A 63 -6.32 2.57 3.40
C LEU A 63 -6.17 1.99 1.99
N ILE A 64 -5.40 0.91 1.84
CA ILE A 64 -5.19 0.24 0.54
C ILE A 64 -6.51 -0.35 0.02
N SER A 65 -7.32 -0.96 0.89
CA SER A 65 -8.64 -1.50 0.49
C SER A 65 -9.59 -0.40 0.00
N GLN A 66 -9.38 0.86 0.38
CA GLN A 66 -10.15 2.01 -0.08
C GLN A 66 -9.49 2.75 -1.25
N GLY A 67 -8.33 2.29 -1.73
CA GLY A 67 -7.57 2.95 -2.79
C GLY A 67 -6.97 4.30 -2.39
N VAL A 68 -6.78 4.55 -1.09
CA VAL A 68 -6.28 5.84 -0.58
C VAL A 68 -4.76 5.80 -0.42
N GLY A 69 -4.08 6.82 -0.94
CA GLY A 69 -2.63 7.00 -0.75
C GLY A 69 -1.76 5.94 -1.42
N LEU A 70 -2.25 5.26 -2.47
CA LEU A 70 -1.57 4.09 -3.05
C LEU A 70 -0.15 4.40 -3.54
N SER A 71 0.11 5.58 -4.11
CA SER A 71 1.44 5.98 -4.58
C SER A 71 2.48 6.01 -3.46
N ILE A 72 2.06 6.41 -2.26
CA ILE A 72 2.90 6.50 -1.06
C ILE A 72 2.95 5.16 -0.32
N LEU A 73 1.80 4.51 -0.17
CA LEU A 73 1.65 3.34 0.68
C LEU A 73 2.14 2.05 0.03
N MET A 74 2.13 1.93 -1.30
CA MET A 74 2.52 0.69 -1.95
C MET A 74 3.99 0.32 -1.72
N PRO A 75 4.97 1.24 -1.86
CA PRO A 75 6.35 0.95 -1.47
C PRO A 75 6.50 0.53 0.01
N VAL A 76 5.73 1.14 0.91
CA VAL A 76 5.77 0.85 2.34
C VAL A 76 5.24 -0.55 2.63
N VAL A 77 4.06 -0.89 2.11
CA VAL A 77 3.43 -2.19 2.36
C VAL A 77 4.21 -3.32 1.69
N LEU A 78 4.71 -3.14 0.46
CA LEU A 78 5.53 -4.15 -0.21
C LEU A 78 6.84 -4.40 0.55
N GLY A 79 7.45 -3.35 1.09
CA GLY A 79 8.62 -3.47 1.96
C GLY A 79 8.37 -4.27 3.25
N ARG A 80 7.16 -4.20 3.81
CA ARG A 80 6.74 -5.03 4.96
C ARG A 80 6.40 -6.46 4.53
N LEU A 81 5.64 -6.64 3.46
CA LEU A 81 5.22 -7.94 2.91
C LEU A 81 6.42 -8.78 2.43
N ARG A 82 7.49 -8.14 1.96
CA ARG A 82 8.74 -8.84 1.63
C ARG A 82 9.38 -9.50 2.85
N LYS A 83 9.21 -8.92 4.04
CA LYS A 83 9.75 -9.46 5.31
C LYS A 83 8.79 -10.48 5.91
N ASP A 84 7.49 -10.21 5.81
CA ASP A 84 6.43 -11.07 6.33
C ASP A 84 5.24 -11.09 5.33
N PRO A 85 5.19 -12.09 4.43
CA PRO A 85 4.09 -12.20 3.46
C PRO A 85 2.73 -12.49 4.07
N LEU A 86 2.68 -12.97 5.33
CA LEU A 86 1.45 -13.24 6.07
C LEU A 86 1.13 -12.15 7.08
N LEU A 87 1.68 -10.94 6.88
CA LEU A 87 1.39 -9.77 7.70
C LEU A 87 -0.12 -9.64 7.95
N GLU A 88 -0.47 -9.60 9.22
CA GLU A 88 -1.85 -9.67 9.72
C GLU A 88 -2.30 -8.31 10.27
N GLY A 89 -3.45 -7.84 9.79
CA GLY A 89 -4.26 -6.78 10.39
C GLY A 89 -5.25 -7.37 11.41
N ASP A 90 -6.52 -7.02 11.29
CA ASP A 90 -7.55 -7.46 12.25
C ASP A 90 -8.37 -8.68 11.78
N PHE A 91 -8.11 -9.25 10.60
CA PHE A 91 -8.95 -10.33 10.05
C PHE A 91 -8.31 -11.72 10.06
N TYR A 92 -7.18 -11.89 9.38
CA TYR A 92 -6.50 -13.19 9.25
C TYR A 92 -5.06 -13.02 8.75
N PRO A 93 -4.17 -14.01 8.99
CA PRO A 93 -2.81 -13.99 8.44
C PRO A 93 -2.79 -13.81 6.92
N GLY A 94 -2.17 -12.72 6.46
CA GLY A 94 -2.09 -12.33 5.05
C GLY A 94 -3.25 -11.46 4.54
N ASP A 95 -4.15 -10.97 5.40
CA ASP A 95 -5.22 -10.05 5.01
C ASP A 95 -4.70 -8.73 4.41
N VAL A 96 -3.52 -8.26 4.82
CA VAL A 96 -2.83 -7.11 4.21
C VAL A 96 -2.45 -7.42 2.76
N LEU A 97 -1.84 -8.59 2.50
CA LEU A 97 -1.51 -9.01 1.13
C LEU A 97 -2.77 -9.18 0.29
N SER A 98 -3.84 -9.74 0.86
CA SER A 98 -5.13 -9.88 0.21
C SER A 98 -5.71 -8.52 -0.22
N ALA A 99 -5.56 -7.47 0.59
CA ALA A 99 -5.94 -6.10 0.22
C ALA A 99 -5.09 -5.57 -0.95
N VAL A 100 -3.77 -5.78 -0.92
CA VAL A 100 -2.85 -5.38 -2.00
C VAL A 100 -3.20 -6.06 -3.33
N LEU A 101 -3.44 -7.38 -3.31
CA LEU A 101 -3.79 -8.15 -4.52
C LEU A 101 -5.11 -7.70 -5.18
N ARG A 102 -5.96 -6.98 -4.45
CA ARG A 102 -7.27 -6.48 -4.92
C ARG A 102 -7.24 -5.04 -5.42
N VAL A 103 -6.10 -4.35 -5.33
CA VAL A 103 -5.92 -3.03 -5.93
C VAL A 103 -6.18 -3.11 -7.44
N SER A 104 -6.74 -2.03 -8.01
CA SER A 104 -7.19 -2.00 -9.40
C SER A 104 -6.08 -2.37 -10.38
N SER A 105 -6.45 -3.01 -11.50
CA SER A 105 -5.47 -3.40 -12.52
C SER A 105 -4.77 -2.19 -13.14
N THR A 106 -5.49 -1.07 -13.28
CA THR A 106 -4.94 0.20 -13.76
C THR A 106 -3.73 0.65 -12.94
N TYR A 107 -3.77 0.50 -11.60
CA TYR A 107 -2.63 0.82 -10.77
C TYR A 107 -1.41 -0.04 -11.11
N TRP A 108 -1.61 -1.34 -11.29
CA TRP A 108 -0.53 -2.28 -11.59
C TRP A 108 0.03 -2.16 -13.01
N GLU A 109 -0.82 -1.77 -13.97
CA GLU A 109 -0.42 -1.40 -15.33
C GLU A 109 0.51 -0.17 -15.31
N ASP A 110 0.15 0.85 -14.54
CA ASP A 110 0.93 2.08 -14.38
C ASP A 110 2.20 1.89 -13.55
N ASN A 111 2.27 0.84 -12.71
CA ASN A 111 3.39 0.58 -11.78
C ASN A 111 4.03 -0.80 -11.99
N PRO A 112 4.62 -1.09 -13.17
CA PRO A 112 5.11 -2.42 -13.53
C PRO A 112 6.25 -2.93 -12.65
N ILE A 113 7.07 -2.04 -12.08
CA ILE A 113 8.16 -2.41 -11.16
C ILE A 113 7.59 -2.96 -9.84
N GLN A 114 6.63 -2.26 -9.25
CA GLN A 114 5.96 -2.70 -8.02
C GLN A 114 5.13 -3.97 -8.26
N ARG A 115 4.52 -4.09 -9.44
CA ARG A 115 3.84 -5.33 -9.86
C ARG A 115 4.79 -6.53 -9.89
N ALA A 116 5.99 -6.36 -10.46
CA ALA A 116 7.00 -7.42 -10.49
C ALA A 116 7.51 -7.78 -9.09
N GLU A 117 7.66 -6.79 -8.21
CA GLU A 117 7.99 -7.01 -6.80
C GLU A 117 6.90 -7.82 -6.09
N LEU A 118 5.62 -7.47 -6.27
CA LEU A 118 4.51 -8.22 -5.69
C LEU A 118 4.48 -9.67 -6.21
N GLU A 119 4.73 -9.89 -7.50
CA GLU A 119 4.81 -11.25 -8.05
C GLU A 119 5.95 -12.05 -7.40
N ALA A 120 7.11 -11.44 -7.15
CA ALA A 120 8.21 -12.09 -6.44
C ALA A 120 7.80 -12.49 -5.01
N ILE A 121 7.09 -11.62 -4.29
CA ILE A 121 6.57 -11.90 -2.94
C ILE A 121 5.61 -13.10 -2.96
N ILE A 122 4.66 -13.15 -3.90
CA ILE A 122 3.63 -14.20 -3.91
C ILE A 122 4.09 -15.51 -4.53
N SER A 123 5.20 -15.53 -5.27
CA SER A 123 5.74 -16.74 -5.91
C SER A 123 6.10 -17.87 -4.92
N GLY A 124 6.44 -17.52 -3.67
CA GLY A 124 6.81 -18.46 -2.62
C GLY A 124 5.72 -18.79 -1.60
N ILE A 125 4.49 -18.29 -1.79
CA ILE A 125 3.43 -18.42 -0.81
C ILE A 125 2.60 -19.68 -1.07
N ASP A 126 2.57 -20.58 -0.09
CA ASP A 126 1.60 -21.67 0.00
C ASP A 126 0.57 -21.34 1.09
N SER A 127 -0.53 -20.71 0.71
CA SER A 127 -1.61 -20.32 1.62
C SER A 127 -2.97 -20.48 0.96
N GLN A 128 -3.83 -21.29 1.59
CA GLN A 128 -5.19 -21.56 1.10
C GLN A 128 -6.05 -20.28 1.06
N ASN A 129 -5.88 -19.37 2.03
CA ASN A 129 -6.64 -18.12 2.10
C ASN A 129 -6.25 -17.14 0.97
N LEU A 130 -5.03 -17.26 0.44
CA LEU A 130 -4.49 -16.36 -0.57
C LEU A 130 -4.54 -16.93 -1.98
N ALA A 131 -4.66 -18.26 -2.13
CA ALA A 131 -4.57 -18.96 -3.42
C ALA A 131 -5.51 -18.35 -4.48
N ALA A 132 -6.79 -18.15 -4.15
CA ALA A 132 -7.76 -17.59 -5.09
C ALA A 132 -7.48 -16.11 -5.44
N ALA A 133 -7.00 -15.32 -4.47
CA ALA A 133 -6.65 -13.92 -4.69
C ALA A 133 -5.40 -13.77 -5.57
N ILE A 134 -4.37 -14.61 -5.33
CA ILE A 134 -3.16 -14.70 -6.15
C ILE A 134 -3.53 -15.11 -7.57
N GLU A 135 -4.33 -16.16 -7.75
CA GLU A 135 -4.75 -16.61 -9.07
C GLU A 135 -5.51 -15.52 -9.83
N THR A 136 -6.43 -14.82 -9.16
CA THR A 136 -7.18 -13.71 -9.74
C THR A 136 -6.24 -12.58 -10.17
N PHE A 137 -5.33 -12.16 -9.28
CA PHE A 137 -4.34 -11.13 -9.57
C PHE A 137 -3.51 -11.47 -10.82
N ARG A 138 -3.00 -12.70 -10.91
CA ARG A 138 -2.20 -13.15 -12.06
C ARG A 138 -3.00 -13.13 -13.37
N LYS A 139 -4.25 -13.59 -13.35
CA LYS A 139 -5.15 -13.57 -14.52
C LYS A 139 -5.47 -12.16 -15.01
N THR A 140 -5.57 -11.20 -14.09
CA THR A 140 -5.93 -9.82 -14.42
C THR A 140 -4.71 -8.96 -14.78
N ASN A 141 -3.54 -9.24 -14.20
CA ASN A 141 -2.41 -8.30 -14.22
C ASN A 141 -1.13 -8.85 -14.85
N LEU A 142 -1.02 -10.15 -15.14
CA LEU A 142 0.22 -10.76 -15.67
C LEU A 142 0.09 -11.38 -17.07
N THR A 143 -1.10 -11.43 -17.63
CA THR A 143 -1.28 -11.77 -19.04
C THR A 143 -1.03 -10.54 -19.91
N LEU A 144 0.12 -10.52 -20.59
CA LEU A 144 0.36 -9.78 -21.83
C LEU A 144 0.15 -10.73 -23.01
#